data_AF-A0A2R6L1M0-F1
#
_entry.id   AF-A0A2R6L1M0-F1
#
_cell.length_a   1.000
_cell.length_b   1.000
_cell.length_c   1.000
_cell.angle_alpha   90.00
_cell.angle_beta   90.00
_cell.angle_gamma   90.00
#
_symmetry.space_group_name_H-M   'P 1'
#
loop_
_entity.id
_entity.type
_entity.pdbx_description
1 polymer ?
#
loop_
_entity_poly.entity_id
_entity_poly.type
_entity_poly.pdbx_seq_one_letter_code
_entity_poly.pdbx_strand_id
1 'polypeptide(L)'
;AMIHVVDDDSVEEGDDATPGEFPVLPHVSANGVVPGGVTDPGAVTVTEGVDVNDDGNLSNDLDGDGYHEDVNGDGEFSISDVQVFFQNRDSDKVQNNANLFNFDDTEPVEVTIGDVQALFQML
;
A
#
# COMPACT_ATOMS: atom_id res chain seq x y z
N ALA A 1 26.28 -37.31 8.85
CA ALA A 1 25.32 -36.81 9.84
C ALA A 1 25.77 -37.31 11.21
N MET A 2 26.02 -36.41 12.15
CA MET A 2 26.21 -36.77 13.56
C MET A 2 24.92 -36.39 14.28
N ILE A 3 24.09 -37.37 14.61
CA ILE A 3 22.97 -37.18 15.53
C ILE A 3 23.59 -37.28 16.93
N HIS A 4 23.55 -36.19 17.68
CA HIS A 4 23.90 -36.18 19.10
C HIS A 4 22.67 -36.74 19.84
N VAL A 5 22.76 -37.97 20.34
CA VAL A 5 21.74 -38.51 21.24
C VAL A 5 22.10 -37.99 22.62
N VAL A 6 21.27 -37.10 23.16
CA VAL A 6 21.36 -36.67 24.55
C VAL A 6 20.63 -37.74 25.34
N ASP A 7 21.35 -38.57 26.10
CA ASP A 7 20.74 -39.45 27.09
C ASP A 7 20.18 -38.55 28.21
N ASP A 8 18.89 -38.25 28.14
CA ASP A 8 18.15 -37.56 29.19
C ASP A 8 17.40 -38.62 30.01
N ASP A 9 18.06 -39.16 31.03
CA ASP A 9 17.52 -40.15 31.97
C ASP A 9 16.50 -39.54 32.97
N SER A 10 15.72 -38.52 32.58
CA SER A 10 14.85 -37.80 33.52
C SER A 10 13.39 -37.58 33.12
N VAL A 11 12.91 -38.18 32.03
CA VAL A 11 11.50 -38.04 31.59
C VAL A 11 10.73 -39.34 31.71
N GLU A 12 9.63 -39.34 32.47
CA GLU A 12 8.67 -40.45 32.48
C GLU A 12 7.53 -40.23 31.47
N GLU A 13 7.00 -41.32 30.91
CA GLU A 13 5.94 -41.28 29.91
C GLU A 13 4.64 -40.70 30.53
N GLY A 14 4.38 -39.42 30.26
CA GLY A 14 3.25 -38.67 30.82
C GLY A 14 3.60 -37.28 31.36
N ASP A 15 4.88 -36.87 31.35
CA ASP A 15 5.26 -35.50 31.70
C ASP A 15 4.75 -34.47 30.66
N ASP A 16 4.07 -33.44 31.16
CA ASP A 16 3.67 -32.29 30.34
C ASP A 16 4.94 -31.54 29.90
N ALA A 17 5.31 -31.71 28.63
CA ALA A 17 6.34 -30.88 28.03
C ALA A 17 5.87 -29.40 28.07
N THR A 18 6.46 -28.62 28.96
CA THR A 18 6.30 -27.15 28.95
C THR A 18 6.66 -26.69 27.54
N PRO A 19 5.77 -26.00 26.79
CA PRO A 19 6.05 -25.60 25.42
C PRO A 19 7.41 -24.89 25.38
N GLY A 20 8.32 -25.44 24.57
CA GLY A 20 9.71 -25.01 24.54
C GLY A 20 9.79 -23.49 24.44
N GLU A 21 10.54 -22.89 25.36
CA GLU A 21 10.99 -21.52 25.22
C GLU A 21 11.84 -21.44 23.95
N PHE A 22 11.20 -21.13 22.83
CA PHE A 22 11.93 -20.66 21.66
C PHE A 22 12.68 -19.40 22.12
N PRO A 23 14.02 -19.36 22.02
CA PRO A 23 14.75 -18.18 22.43
C PRO A 23 14.25 -16.99 21.60
N VAL A 24 13.73 -15.97 22.27
CA VAL A 24 13.48 -14.68 21.64
C VAL A 24 14.82 -14.14 21.18
N LEU A 25 15.09 -14.16 19.87
CA LEU A 25 16.30 -13.55 19.33
C LEU A 25 16.18 -12.03 19.53
N PRO A 26 16.99 -11.39 20.39
CA PRO A 26 16.96 -9.95 20.52
C PRO A 26 17.46 -9.34 19.21
N HIS A 27 16.75 -8.34 18.67
CA HIS A 27 17.28 -7.56 17.56
C HIS A 27 18.48 -6.76 18.07
N VAL A 28 19.64 -6.95 17.45
CA VAL A 28 20.89 -6.23 17.77
C VAL A 28 21.33 -5.45 16.55
N SER A 29 21.42 -4.13 16.69
CA SER A 29 22.05 -3.25 15.70
C SER A 29 23.56 -3.14 15.97
N ALA A 30 24.29 -2.42 15.11
CA ALA A 30 25.70 -2.08 15.35
C ALA A 30 25.94 -1.34 16.69
N ASN A 31 24.89 -0.79 17.30
CA ASN A 31 24.94 -0.03 18.54
C ASN A 31 24.26 -0.75 19.73
N GLY A 32 23.93 -2.03 19.60
CA GLY A 32 23.35 -2.85 20.69
C GLY A 32 21.90 -3.29 20.45
N VAL A 33 21.32 -3.92 21.48
CA VAL A 33 19.93 -4.42 21.46
C VAL A 33 18.98 -3.26 21.21
N VAL A 34 18.15 -3.39 20.18
CA VAL A 34 17.15 -2.37 19.81
C VAL A 34 15.90 -2.61 20.67
N PRO A 35 15.56 -1.72 21.62
CA PRO A 35 14.34 -1.86 22.40
C PRO A 35 13.15 -1.42 21.55
N GLY A 36 12.25 -2.34 21.24
CA GLY A 36 11.14 -2.14 20.30
C GLY A 36 11.24 -3.13 19.15
N GLY A 37 10.27 -4.04 19.05
CA GLY A 37 10.18 -4.97 17.91
C GLY A 37 9.86 -4.23 16.61
N VAL A 38 9.73 -4.98 15.50
CA VAL A 38 9.38 -4.50 14.14
C VAL A 38 8.01 -3.79 14.02
N THR A 39 7.40 -3.43 15.14
CA THR A 39 6.10 -2.77 15.23
C THR A 39 6.30 -1.27 15.41
N ASP A 40 6.99 -0.62 14.48
CA ASP A 40 6.66 0.77 14.23
C ASP A 40 5.30 0.76 13.54
N PRO A 41 4.24 1.38 14.11
CA PRO A 41 2.98 1.53 13.39
C PRO A 41 3.25 2.46 12.20
N GLY A 42 3.57 1.87 11.05
CA GLY A 42 3.44 2.54 9.77
C GLY A 42 1.97 2.87 9.59
N ALA A 43 1.64 4.16 9.56
CA ALA A 43 0.31 4.59 9.16
C ALA A 43 0.17 4.29 7.66
N VAL A 44 -0.56 3.22 7.33
CA VAL A 44 -1.05 2.99 5.97
C VAL A 44 -2.32 3.80 5.85
N THR A 45 -2.27 4.94 5.16
CA THR A 45 -3.46 5.66 4.73
C THR A 45 -4.04 4.93 3.52
N VAL A 46 -5.19 4.29 3.71
CA VAL A 46 -5.97 3.75 2.60
C VAL A 46 -6.82 4.89 2.08
N THR A 47 -6.37 5.54 1.00
CA THR A 47 -7.23 6.44 0.22
C THR A 47 -8.14 5.56 -0.62
N GLU A 48 -9.46 5.64 -0.43
CA GLU A 48 -10.39 4.84 -1.23
C GLU A 48 -10.47 5.40 -2.65
N GLY A 49 -10.19 4.55 -3.63
CA GLY A 49 -10.28 4.87 -5.05
C GLY A 49 -11.71 5.07 -5.54
N VAL A 50 -11.84 5.61 -6.75
CA VAL A 50 -13.14 5.92 -7.38
C VAL A 50 -13.31 5.06 -8.63
N ASP A 51 -14.46 4.40 -8.79
CA ASP A 51 -14.83 3.74 -10.06
C ASP A 51 -15.28 4.79 -11.08
N VAL A 52 -14.33 5.34 -11.84
CA VAL A 52 -14.57 6.51 -12.71
C VAL A 52 -15.49 6.20 -13.89
N ASN A 53 -15.41 5.00 -14.47
CA ASN A 53 -16.08 4.62 -15.71
C ASN A 53 -17.19 3.55 -15.54
N ASP A 54 -17.59 3.23 -14.29
CA ASP A 54 -18.61 2.22 -13.95
C ASP A 54 -18.25 0.79 -14.42
N ASP A 55 -16.96 0.46 -14.46
CA ASP A 55 -16.51 -0.88 -14.85
C ASP A 55 -16.19 -1.82 -13.66
N GLY A 56 -16.29 -1.29 -12.43
CA GLY A 56 -16.05 -2.00 -11.19
C GLY A 56 -14.61 -1.96 -10.70
N ASN A 57 -13.68 -1.34 -11.43
CA ASN A 57 -12.31 -1.09 -10.98
C ASN A 57 -12.23 0.29 -10.33
N LEU A 58 -11.45 0.39 -9.24
CA LEU A 58 -11.26 1.65 -8.52
C LEU A 58 -9.97 2.30 -8.95
N SER A 59 -9.98 3.62 -9.10
CA SER A 59 -8.76 4.37 -9.38
C SER A 59 -7.71 4.20 -8.28
N ASN A 60 -6.44 4.27 -8.62
CA ASN A 60 -5.36 4.05 -7.67
C ASN A 60 -4.21 5.05 -7.84
N ASP A 61 -3.50 5.28 -6.73
CA ASP A 61 -2.25 6.03 -6.66
C ASP A 61 -1.08 5.03 -6.74
N LEU A 62 -0.32 5.04 -7.85
CA LEU A 62 0.78 4.08 -8.06
C LEU A 62 2.13 4.60 -7.56
N ASP A 63 2.31 5.92 -7.41
CA ASP A 63 3.58 6.53 -7.03
C ASP A 63 3.61 7.10 -5.59
N GLY A 64 2.46 7.18 -4.94
CA GLY A 64 2.26 7.57 -3.54
C GLY A 64 2.23 9.08 -3.32
N ASP A 65 2.00 9.90 -4.34
CA ASP A 65 1.94 11.35 -4.23
C ASP A 65 0.56 11.89 -3.76
N GLY A 66 -0.45 11.02 -3.71
CA GLY A 66 -1.82 11.32 -3.32
C GLY A 66 -2.79 11.57 -4.47
N TYR A 67 -2.30 11.62 -5.71
CA TYR A 67 -3.10 11.65 -6.93
C TYR A 67 -3.29 10.25 -7.51
N HIS A 68 -4.43 10.01 -8.14
CA HIS A 68 -4.77 8.69 -8.68
C HIS A 68 -4.60 8.68 -10.20
N GLU A 69 -3.38 8.40 -10.66
CA GLU A 69 -3.02 8.35 -12.09
C GLU A 69 -3.54 7.10 -12.81
N ASP A 70 -3.74 5.99 -12.09
CA ASP A 70 -4.46 4.80 -12.55
C ASP A 70 -5.96 5.09 -12.48
N VAL A 71 -6.47 5.85 -13.45
CA VAL A 71 -7.85 6.36 -13.47
C VAL A 71 -8.85 5.26 -13.82
N ASN A 72 -8.45 4.32 -14.68
CA ASN A 72 -9.30 3.20 -15.07
C ASN A 72 -9.22 2.01 -14.09
N GLY A 73 -8.28 2.04 -13.13
CA GLY A 73 -8.11 1.02 -12.11
C GLY A 73 -7.59 -0.31 -12.65
N ASP A 74 -6.91 -0.33 -13.80
CA ASP A 74 -6.36 -1.54 -14.40
C ASP A 74 -4.99 -1.95 -13.82
N GLY A 75 -4.42 -1.11 -12.95
CA GLY A 75 -3.16 -1.33 -12.26
C GLY A 75 -1.93 -0.84 -13.03
N GLU A 76 -2.10 -0.20 -14.19
CA GLU A 76 -1.02 0.36 -14.99
C GLU A 76 -1.34 1.79 -15.45
N PHE A 77 -0.45 2.75 -15.17
CA PHE A 77 -0.60 4.08 -15.74
C PHE A 77 -0.28 4.09 -17.25
N SER A 78 -1.28 4.43 -18.06
CA SER A 78 -1.20 4.37 -19.52
C SER A 78 -1.99 5.49 -20.22
N ILE A 79 -1.95 5.49 -21.56
CA ILE A 79 -2.76 6.43 -22.34
C ILE A 79 -4.28 6.18 -22.16
N SER A 80 -4.68 4.98 -21.75
CA SER A 80 -6.08 4.65 -21.50
C SER A 80 -6.65 5.46 -20.33
N ASP A 81 -5.84 5.69 -19.29
CA ASP A 81 -6.21 6.51 -18.13
C ASP A 81 -6.51 7.95 -18.52
N VAL A 82 -5.64 8.55 -19.34
CA VAL A 82 -5.85 9.90 -19.88
C VAL A 82 -7.16 9.98 -20.67
N GLN A 83 -7.47 8.94 -21.45
CA GLN A 83 -8.70 8.87 -22.23
C GLN A 83 -9.95 8.73 -21.35
N VAL A 84 -9.90 7.86 -20.35
CA VAL A 84 -11.00 7.67 -19.38
C VAL A 84 -11.21 8.94 -18.57
N PHE A 85 -10.13 9.55 -18.10
CA PHE A 85 -10.15 10.81 -17.36
C PHE A 85 -10.76 11.93 -18.19
N PHE A 86 -10.30 12.12 -19.42
CA PHE A 86 -10.87 13.15 -20.30
C PHE A 86 -12.38 12.96 -20.55
N GLN A 87 -12.83 11.72 -20.73
CA GLN A 87 -14.25 11.41 -20.97
C GLN A 87 -15.13 11.64 -19.74
N ASN A 88 -14.62 11.37 -18.54
CA ASN A 88 -15.38 11.41 -17.29
C ASN A 88 -15.02 12.60 -16.40
N ARG A 89 -14.17 13.52 -16.86
CA ARG A 89 -13.68 14.69 -16.13
C ARG A 89 -14.78 15.51 -15.46
N ASP A 90 -15.87 15.72 -16.18
CA ASP A 90 -17.01 16.53 -15.73
C ASP A 90 -18.05 15.71 -14.92
N SER A 91 -17.77 14.44 -14.64
CA SER A 91 -18.68 13.58 -13.87
C SER A 91 -18.65 13.93 -12.37
N ASP A 92 -19.76 13.68 -11.68
CA ASP A 92 -19.85 13.83 -10.22
C ASP A 92 -18.79 13.00 -9.49
N LYS A 93 -18.36 11.87 -10.07
CA LYS A 93 -17.35 10.99 -9.48
C LYS A 93 -15.98 11.66 -9.44
N VAL A 94 -15.61 12.35 -10.51
CA VAL A 94 -14.34 13.07 -10.61
C VAL A 94 -14.43 14.39 -9.84
N GLN A 95 -15.48 15.17 -10.07
CA GLN A 95 -15.63 16.51 -9.50
C GLN A 95 -15.80 16.50 -7.97
N ASN A 96 -16.50 15.50 -7.40
CA ASN A 96 -16.61 15.37 -5.94
C ASN A 96 -15.35 14.83 -5.27
N ASN A 97 -14.41 14.29 -6.04
CA ASN A 97 -13.13 13.77 -5.56
C ASN A 97 -11.95 14.51 -6.22
N ALA A 98 -12.12 15.81 -6.48
CA ALA A 98 -11.14 16.62 -7.19
C ALA A 98 -9.75 16.59 -6.54
N ASN A 99 -9.66 16.39 -5.23
CA ASN A 99 -8.40 16.24 -4.50
C ASN A 99 -7.55 15.04 -4.97
N LEU A 100 -8.14 14.03 -5.60
CA LEU A 100 -7.44 12.86 -6.13
C LEU A 100 -6.99 13.05 -7.59
N PHE A 101 -7.53 14.08 -8.27
CA PHE A 101 -7.40 14.23 -9.72
C PHE A 101 -6.95 15.65 -10.16
N ASN A 102 -6.54 16.49 -9.21
CA ASN A 102 -5.99 17.83 -9.44
C ASN A 102 -4.51 17.75 -9.82
N PHE A 103 -4.20 17.02 -10.90
CA PHE A 103 -2.84 16.73 -11.36
C PHE A 103 -2.04 17.99 -11.73
N ASP A 104 -2.70 19.11 -12.05
CA ASP A 104 -2.03 20.38 -12.32
C ASP A 104 -1.71 21.20 -11.05
N ASP A 105 -2.08 20.68 -9.87
CA ASP A 105 -1.84 21.23 -8.54
C ASP A 105 -2.31 22.69 -8.40
N THR A 106 -3.42 23.03 -9.08
CA THR A 106 -3.98 24.38 -9.02
C THR A 106 -4.89 24.58 -7.80
N GLU A 107 -4.96 25.83 -7.33
CA GLU A 107 -5.91 26.27 -6.30
C GLU A 107 -6.91 27.28 -6.89
N PRO A 108 -8.22 27.18 -6.58
CA PRO A 108 -8.85 26.15 -5.73
C PRO A 108 -8.80 24.76 -6.37
N VAL A 109 -8.82 23.71 -5.52
CA VAL A 109 -8.85 22.31 -5.98
C VAL A 109 -10.09 22.11 -6.87
N GLU A 110 -9.85 21.92 -8.15
CA GLU A 110 -10.85 21.76 -9.20
C GLU A 110 -10.27 20.85 -10.27
N VAL A 111 -11.11 20.02 -10.90
CA VAL A 111 -10.67 19.23 -12.05
C VAL A 111 -11.05 19.94 -13.34
N THR A 112 -10.03 20.41 -14.05
CA THR A 112 -10.11 21.17 -15.30
C THR A 112 -9.42 20.44 -16.45
N ILE A 113 -9.44 21.05 -17.64
CA ILE A 113 -8.67 20.52 -18.78
C ILE A 113 -7.16 20.58 -18.54
N GLY A 114 -6.68 21.43 -17.62
CA GLY A 114 -5.29 21.50 -17.22
C GLY A 114 -4.81 20.17 -16.63
N ASP A 115 -5.63 19.55 -15.77
CA ASP A 115 -5.34 18.25 -15.17
C ASP A 115 -5.19 17.13 -16.20
N VAL A 116 -6.00 17.14 -17.26
CA VAL A 116 -5.87 16.16 -18.36
C VAL A 116 -4.52 16.34 -19.06
N GLN A 117 -4.08 17.59 -19.24
CA GLN A 117 -2.78 17.89 -19.85
C GLN A 117 -1.62 17.53 -18.93
N ALA A 118 -1.77 17.74 -17.62
CA ALA A 118 -0.79 17.36 -16.61
C ALA A 118 -0.64 15.83 -16.56
N LEU A 119 -1.75 15.10 -16.46
CA LEU A 119 -1.76 13.63 -16.51
C LEU A 119 -1.08 13.12 -17.79
N PHE A 120 -1.41 13.68 -18.96
CA PHE A 120 -0.75 13.28 -20.22
C PHE A 120 0.77 13.53 -20.23
N GLN A 121 1.27 14.54 -19.52
CA GLN A 121 2.71 14.86 -19.46
C GLN A 121 3.49 13.90 -18.54
N MET A 122 2.81 13.12 -17.72
CA MET A 122 3.43 12.13 -16.82
C MET A 122 3.79 10.81 -17.53
N LEU A 123 3.27 10.58 -18.75
CA LEU A 123 3.59 9.42 -19.60
C LEU A 123 5.04 9.44 -20.13
#